data_AF-A0A7Y8UZ83-F1
#
_entry.id   AF-A0A7Y8UZ83-F1
#
_cell.length_a   1.000
_cell.length_b   1.000
_cell.length_c   1.000
_cell.angle_alpha   90.00
_cell.angle_beta   90.00
_cell.angle_gamma   90.00
#
_symmetry.space_group_name_H-M   'P 1'
#
loop_
_entity.id
_entity.type
_entity.pdbx_description
1 polymer ?
#
loop_
_entity_poly.entity_id
_entity_poly.type
_entity_poly.pdbx_seq_one_letter_code
_entity_poly.pdbx_strand_id
1 'polypeptide(L)'
;MLAKQLSFLPPIDEKEVRNTIIKELKKYKALKVQLENRKEQEAAGMTELFPRLRDPHSFNALKVAQMDRALKQSLDDDELKIIQMKYLSSTKIKDIEIYMEMGLKKDKYYQIKRQAIYNLATALGII
;
A
#
# COMPACT_ATOMS: atom_id res chain seq x y z
N MET A 1 21.37 36.52 16.20
CA MET A 1 20.00 36.52 15.64
C MET A 1 19.60 35.08 15.36
N LEU A 2 18.54 34.61 16.00
CA LEU A 2 18.05 33.22 15.92
C LEU A 2 17.47 32.98 14.51
N ALA A 3 17.99 31.96 13.82
CA ALA A 3 17.48 31.51 12.54
C ALA A 3 16.04 31.03 12.71
N LYS A 4 15.09 31.76 12.10
CA LYS A 4 13.68 31.42 12.09
C LYS A 4 13.51 30.17 11.21
N GLN A 5 13.28 29.05 11.88
CA GLN A 5 13.17 27.71 11.35
C GLN A 5 12.13 27.60 10.22
N LEU A 6 12.52 26.93 9.13
CA LEU A 6 11.66 26.48 8.03
C LEU A 6 10.67 25.43 8.54
N SER A 7 9.51 25.84 9.05
CA SER A 7 8.39 24.92 9.28
C SER A 7 7.09 25.55 8.79
N PHE A 8 6.89 25.55 7.47
CA PHE A 8 5.69 26.05 6.80
C PHE A 8 4.58 25.00 6.65
N LEU A 9 4.78 23.76 7.12
CA LEU A 9 3.78 22.70 7.05
C LEU A 9 3.31 22.28 8.44
N PRO A 10 2.01 21.97 8.62
CA PRO A 10 1.52 21.41 9.87
C PRO A 10 2.21 20.06 10.16
N PRO A 11 2.43 19.72 11.44
CA PRO A 11 2.99 18.42 11.79
C PRO A 11 2.09 17.30 11.26
N ILE A 12 2.68 16.35 10.53
CA ILE A 12 1.97 15.18 10.00
C ILE A 12 1.76 14.16 11.13
N ASP A 13 0.52 13.70 11.31
CA ASP A 13 0.22 12.59 12.22
C ASP A 13 0.68 11.25 11.60
N GLU A 14 1.83 10.76 12.08
CA GLU A 14 2.40 9.45 11.72
C GLU A 14 1.41 8.28 11.85
N LYS A 15 0.53 8.32 12.85
CA LYS A 15 -0.45 7.26 13.09
C LYS A 15 -1.55 7.32 12.05
N GLU A 16 -1.98 8.53 11.68
CA GLU A 16 -2.95 8.74 10.61
C GLU A 16 -2.40 8.25 9.26
N VAL A 17 -1.20 8.68 8.87
CA VAL A 17 -0.54 8.26 7.62
C VAL A 17 -0.47 6.73 7.55
N ARG A 18 0.04 6.10 8.62
CA ARG A 18 0.15 4.65 8.73
C ARG A 18 -1.20 3.96 8.56
N ASN A 19 -2.23 4.43 9.25
CA ASN A 19 -3.56 3.81 9.19
C ASN A 19 -4.18 3.97 7.79
N THR A 20 -3.98 5.11 7.14
CA THR A 20 -4.43 5.37 5.78
C THR A 20 -3.77 4.41 4.79
N ILE A 21 -2.45 4.26 4.84
CA ILE A 21 -1.72 3.31 3.99
C ILE A 21 -2.15 1.87 4.22
N ILE A 22 -2.31 1.45 5.48
CA ILE A 22 -2.76 0.09 5.80
C ILE A 22 -4.16 -0.18 5.23
N LYS A 23 -5.06 0.82 5.27
CA LYS A 23 -6.40 0.71 4.67
C LYS A 23 -6.32 0.57 3.14
N GLU A 24 -5.52 1.40 2.48
CA GLU A 24 -5.36 1.34 1.03
C GLU A 24 -4.71 0.03 0.57
N LEU A 25 -3.70 -0.49 1.28
CA LEU A 25 -3.09 -1.80 0.98
C LEU A 25 -4.09 -2.96 1.10
N LYS A 26 -4.95 -2.94 2.12
CA LYS A 26 -6.02 -3.95 2.27
C LYS A 26 -7.03 -3.88 1.13
N LYS A 27 -7.43 -2.67 0.74
CA LYS A 27 -8.38 -2.44 -0.36
C LYS A 27 -7.78 -2.86 -1.70
N TYR A 28 -6.50 -2.55 -1.92
CA TYR A 28 -5.76 -2.90 -3.13
C TYR A 28 -5.86 -4.40 -3.46
N LYS A 29 -5.77 -5.30 -2.48
CA LYS A 29 -5.93 -6.75 -2.71
C LYS A 29 -7.25 -7.09 -3.41
N ALA A 30 -8.36 -6.52 -2.92
CA ALA A 30 -9.67 -6.74 -3.50
C ALA A 30 -9.81 -6.08 -4.88
N LEU A 31 -9.26 -4.87 -5.05
CA LEU A 31 -9.29 -4.16 -6.33
C LEU A 31 -8.48 -4.89 -7.41
N LYS A 32 -7.36 -5.51 -7.05
CA LYS A 32 -6.53 -6.28 -7.97
C LYS A 32 -7.28 -7.49 -8.53
N VAL A 33 -7.90 -8.27 -7.64
CA VAL A 33 -8.77 -9.39 -8.04
C VAL A 33 -9.96 -8.91 -8.87
N GLN A 34 -10.59 -7.79 -8.49
CA GLN A 34 -11.68 -7.21 -9.29
C GLN A 34 -11.22 -6.88 -10.72
N LEU A 35 -10.02 -6.33 -10.88
CA LEU A 35 -9.46 -5.98 -12.18
C LEU A 35 -9.16 -7.22 -13.03
N GLU A 36 -8.66 -8.29 -12.43
CA GLU A 36 -8.43 -9.58 -13.09
C GLU A 36 -9.74 -10.23 -13.54
N ASN A 37 -10.72 -10.36 -12.64
CA ASN A 37 -12.05 -10.89 -12.97
C ASN A 37 -12.73 -10.11 -14.10
N ARG A 38 -12.51 -8.78 -14.17
CA ARG A 38 -13.04 -7.96 -15.26
C ARG A 38 -12.40 -8.30 -16.60
N LYS A 39 -11.08 -8.48 -16.63
CA LYS A 39 -10.37 -8.89 -17.86
C LYS A 39 -10.84 -10.26 -18.35
N GLU A 40 -11.10 -11.19 -17.43
CA GLU A 40 -11.66 -12.51 -17.75
C GLU A 40 -13.07 -12.39 -18.36
N GLN A 41 -13.93 -11.55 -17.78
CA GLN A 41 -15.27 -11.27 -18.31
C GLN A 41 -15.22 -10.64 -19.71
N GLU A 42 -14.38 -9.61 -19.90
CA GLU A 42 -14.17 -8.95 -21.19
C GLU A 42 -13.67 -9.95 -22.25
N ALA A 43 -12.72 -10.81 -21.91
CA ALA A 43 -12.21 -11.85 -22.80
C ALA A 43 -13.27 -12.92 -23.16
N ALA A 44 -14.19 -13.21 -22.25
CA ALA A 44 -15.31 -14.12 -22.47
C ALA A 44 -16.52 -13.46 -23.16
N GLY A 45 -16.46 -12.15 -23.47
CA GLY A 45 -17.60 -11.39 -24.01
C GLY A 45 -18.76 -11.24 -23.02
N MET A 46 -18.52 -11.49 -21.74
CA MET A 46 -19.51 -11.40 -20.68
C MET A 46 -19.50 -9.99 -20.09
N THR A 47 -20.66 -9.35 -20.04
CA THR A 47 -20.85 -8.12 -19.27
C THR A 47 -21.86 -8.46 -18.19
N GLU A 48 -21.48 -8.23 -16.92
CA GLU A 48 -22.38 -8.36 -15.75
C GLU A 48 -22.60 -9.78 -15.18
N LEU A 49 -21.51 -10.53 -14.96
CA LEU A 49 -21.59 -11.84 -14.28
C LEU A 49 -22.19 -11.76 -12.85
N PHE A 50 -22.09 -10.60 -12.20
CA PHE A 50 -22.64 -10.35 -10.85
C PHE A 50 -23.39 -9.01 -10.80
N PRO A 51 -24.45 -8.88 -9.96
CA PRO A 51 -25.16 -7.62 -9.76
C PRO A 51 -24.27 -6.50 -9.22
N ARG A 52 -24.47 -5.27 -9.72
CA ARG A 52 -23.71 -4.07 -9.29
C ARG A 52 -24.57 -3.18 -8.41
N LEU A 53 -24.10 -2.92 -7.20
CA LEU A 53 -24.77 -2.00 -6.25
C LEU A 53 -24.25 -0.55 -6.36
N ARG A 54 -23.07 -0.35 -6.95
CA ARG A 54 -22.45 0.95 -7.26
C ARG A 54 -21.61 0.80 -8.52
N ASP A 55 -21.40 1.91 -9.24
CA ASP A 55 -20.53 1.96 -10.41
C ASP A 55 -19.29 2.86 -10.18
N PRO A 56 -18.13 2.29 -9.78
CA PRO A 56 -16.89 3.04 -9.61
C PRO A 56 -15.76 2.56 -10.56
N HIS A 57 -16.08 1.90 -11.68
CA HIS A 57 -15.11 1.03 -12.38
C HIS A 57 -13.83 1.74 -12.87
N SER A 58 -13.93 2.95 -13.41
CA SER A 58 -12.75 3.68 -13.94
C SER A 58 -11.76 4.06 -12.83
N PHE A 59 -12.25 4.40 -11.64
CA PHE A 59 -11.43 4.83 -10.52
C PHE A 59 -10.65 3.67 -9.88
N ASN A 60 -11.25 2.47 -9.84
CA ASN A 60 -10.63 1.30 -9.22
C ASN A 60 -9.42 0.79 -10.03
N ALA A 61 -9.53 0.75 -11.36
CA ALA A 61 -8.41 0.35 -12.22
C ALA A 61 -7.22 1.31 -12.08
N LEU A 62 -7.48 2.62 -12.01
CA LEU A 62 -6.43 3.63 -11.79
C LEU A 62 -5.78 3.48 -10.42
N LYS A 63 -6.57 3.22 -9.36
CA LYS A 63 -6.02 2.93 -8.02
C LYS A 63 -5.09 1.72 -8.02
N VAL A 64 -5.47 0.64 -8.70
CA VAL A 64 -4.60 -0.56 -8.82
C VAL A 64 -3.30 -0.19 -9.53
N ALA A 65 -3.37 0.50 -10.67
CA ALA A 65 -2.18 0.89 -11.44
C ALA A 65 -1.22 1.81 -10.65
N GLN A 66 -1.76 2.76 -9.89
CA GLN A 66 -0.94 3.64 -9.03
C GLN A 66 -0.31 2.86 -7.87
N MET A 67 -1.05 1.96 -7.23
CA MET A 67 -0.51 1.13 -6.14
C MET A 67 0.55 0.14 -6.66
N ASP A 68 0.34 -0.48 -7.81
CA ASP A 68 1.34 -1.35 -8.46
C ASP A 68 2.63 -0.57 -8.74
N ARG A 69 2.52 0.67 -9.24
CA ARG A 69 3.66 1.54 -9.49
C ARG A 69 4.37 1.92 -8.20
N ALA A 70 3.63 2.32 -7.16
CA ALA A 70 4.19 2.68 -5.86
C ALA A 70 4.95 1.50 -5.25
N LEU A 71 4.32 0.32 -5.15
CA LEU A 71 4.96 -0.88 -4.63
C LEU A 71 6.23 -1.27 -5.40
N LYS A 72 6.25 -1.08 -6.72
CA LYS A 72 7.39 -1.48 -7.57
C LYS A 72 8.52 -0.45 -7.62
N GLN A 73 8.22 0.84 -7.53
CA GLN A 73 9.16 1.92 -7.87
C GLN A 73 9.53 2.81 -6.68
N SER A 74 8.72 2.85 -5.63
CA SER A 74 9.01 3.69 -4.45
C SER A 74 9.60 2.93 -3.28
N LEU A 75 9.72 1.60 -3.38
CA LEU A 75 10.23 0.73 -2.30
C LEU A 75 11.49 0.01 -2.73
N ASP A 76 12.45 -0.13 -1.83
CA ASP A 76 13.55 -1.09 -1.98
C ASP A 76 13.08 -2.54 -1.70
N ASP A 77 13.97 -3.51 -1.91
CA ASP A 77 13.64 -4.93 -1.78
C ASP A 77 13.24 -5.32 -0.35
N ASP A 78 13.88 -4.74 0.67
CA ASP A 78 13.57 -5.03 2.08
C ASP A 78 12.23 -4.40 2.47
N GLU A 79 12.00 -3.15 2.07
CA GLU A 79 10.75 -2.43 2.25
C GLU A 79 9.59 -3.17 1.59
N LEU A 80 9.76 -3.56 0.32
CA LEU A 80 8.75 -4.30 -0.43
C LEU A 80 8.44 -5.65 0.23
N LYS A 81 9.47 -6.41 0.64
CA LYS A 81 9.30 -7.70 1.32
C LYS A 81 8.51 -7.55 2.62
N ILE A 82 8.82 -6.55 3.45
CA ILE A 82 8.07 -6.26 4.68
C ILE A 82 6.60 -5.93 4.36
N ILE A 83 6.34 -5.08 3.36
CA ILE A 83 4.97 -4.72 2.97
C ILE A 83 4.19 -5.94 2.47
N GLN A 84 4.83 -6.76 1.64
CA GLN A 84 4.23 -7.98 1.10
C GLN A 84 3.86 -8.96 2.21
N MET A 85 4.82 -9.33 3.06
CA MET A 85 4.60 -10.28 4.16
C MET A 85 3.57 -9.76 5.17
N LYS A 86 3.64 -8.47 5.53
CA LYS A 86 2.80 -7.93 6.60
C LYS A 86 1.37 -7.62 6.17
N TYR A 87 1.19 -7.07 4.98
CA TYR A 87 -0.08 -6.44 4.58
C TYR A 87 -0.72 -7.07 3.35
N LEU A 88 0.08 -7.66 2.44
CA LEU A 88 -0.43 -8.24 1.20
C LEU A 88 -0.62 -9.76 1.27
N SER A 89 0.06 -10.45 2.19
CA SER A 89 -0.13 -11.89 2.44
C SER A 89 -1.58 -12.24 2.76
N SER A 90 -2.00 -13.46 2.39
CA SER A 90 -3.28 -14.04 2.81
C SER A 90 -3.28 -14.40 4.30
N THR A 91 -2.11 -14.65 4.88
CA THR A 91 -1.92 -14.99 6.29
C THR A 91 -1.51 -13.76 7.10
N LYS A 92 -1.99 -13.68 8.34
CA LYS A 92 -1.55 -12.65 9.29
C LYS A 92 -0.25 -13.08 9.95
N ILE A 93 0.88 -12.56 9.47
CA ILE A 93 2.20 -12.85 10.02
C ILE A 93 2.53 -11.82 11.12
N LYS A 94 3.10 -12.28 12.24
CA LYS A 94 3.53 -11.39 13.32
C LYS A 94 4.80 -10.65 12.94
N ASP A 95 5.00 -9.46 13.49
CA ASP A 95 6.20 -8.66 13.21
C ASP A 95 7.48 -9.43 13.59
N ILE A 96 7.44 -10.23 14.68
CA ILE A 96 8.54 -11.10 15.09
C ILE A 96 8.89 -12.17 14.07
N GLU A 97 7.90 -12.82 13.47
CA GLU A 97 8.14 -13.83 12.45
C GLU A 97 8.80 -13.21 11.22
N ILE A 98 8.36 -12.00 10.82
CA ILE A 98 8.93 -11.29 9.66
C ILE A 98 10.39 -10.92 9.89
N TYR A 99 10.74 -10.24 10.99
CA TYR A 99 12.13 -9.83 11.19
C TYR A 99 13.06 -11.00 11.48
N MET A 100 12.55 -12.10 12.06
CA MET A 100 13.32 -13.33 12.22
C MET A 100 13.61 -14.00 10.87
N GLU A 101 12.61 -14.12 10.00
CA GLU A 101 12.76 -14.67 8.65
C GLU A 101 13.70 -13.84 7.78
N MET A 102 13.69 -12.51 7.96
CA MET A 102 14.59 -11.60 7.25
C MET A 102 15.99 -11.47 7.89
N GLY A 103 16.24 -12.11 9.04
CA GLY A 103 17.52 -11.96 9.76
C GLY A 103 17.77 -10.53 10.29
N LEU A 104 16.72 -9.75 10.50
CA LEU A 104 16.79 -8.36 10.92
C LEU A 104 16.69 -8.21 12.44
N LYS A 105 17.45 -7.25 12.97
CA LYS A 105 17.20 -6.74 14.33
C LYS A 105 15.85 -6.03 14.38
N LYS A 106 15.17 -6.13 15.53
CA LYS A 106 13.86 -5.51 15.79
C LYS A 106 13.81 -4.03 15.39
N ASP A 107 14.78 -3.23 15.80
CA ASP A 107 14.77 -1.79 15.54
C ASP A 107 14.94 -1.46 14.06
N LYS A 108 15.81 -2.20 13.37
CA LYS A 108 16.01 -2.07 11.92
C LYS A 108 14.73 -2.40 11.16
N TYR A 109 14.03 -3.46 11.56
CA TYR A 109 12.72 -3.81 10.99
C TYR A 109 11.70 -2.67 11.12
N TYR A 110 11.55 -2.07 12.31
CA TYR A 110 10.60 -0.97 12.50
C TYR A 110 10.99 0.30 11.74
N GLN A 111 12.30 0.55 11.57
CA GLN A 111 12.79 1.64 10.74
C GLN A 111 12.43 1.45 9.27
N ILE A 112 12.75 0.29 8.68
CA ILE A 112 12.43 -0.02 7.27
C ILE A 112 10.92 0.01 7.06
N LYS A 113 10.15 -0.62 7.95
CA LYS A 113 8.68 -0.62 7.89
C LYS A 113 8.09 0.79 7.91
N ARG A 114 8.63 1.68 8.76
CA ARG A 114 8.21 3.08 8.81
C ARG A 114 8.55 3.80 7.51
N GLN A 115 9.77 3.63 7.00
CA GLN A 115 10.21 4.26 5.75
C GLN A 115 9.35 3.82 4.57
N ALA A 116 9.08 2.52 4.43
CA ALA A 116 8.22 1.98 3.38
C ALA A 116 6.83 2.62 3.37
N ILE A 117 6.24 2.80 4.56
CA ILE A 117 4.91 3.44 4.69
C ILE A 117 4.96 4.91 4.26
N TYR A 118 6.03 5.64 4.60
CA TYR A 118 6.22 7.02 4.18
C TYR A 118 6.44 7.12 2.67
N ASN A 119 7.27 6.26 2.08
CA ASN A 119 7.51 6.22 0.64
C ASN A 119 6.20 5.96 -0.13
N LEU A 120 5.37 5.03 0.35
CA LEU A 120 4.04 4.80 -0.22
C LEU A 120 3.11 6.01 -0.06
N ALA A 121 3.13 6.67 1.10
CA ALA A 121 2.32 7.86 1.33
C ALA A 121 2.68 9.00 0.37
N THR A 122 3.97 9.26 0.18
CA THR A 122 4.47 10.24 -0.79
C THR A 122 4.12 9.84 -2.22
N ALA A 123 4.37 8.58 -2.61
CA ALA A 123 4.13 8.11 -3.97
C ALA A 123 2.64 8.13 -4.38
N LEU A 124 1.74 7.98 -3.39
CA LEU A 124 0.30 8.03 -3.57
C LEU A 124 -0.30 9.43 -3.33
N GLY A 125 0.51 10.43 -3.00
CA GLY A 125 0.06 11.80 -2.75
C GLY A 125 -0.83 11.96 -1.51
N ILE A 126 -0.60 11.14 -0.49
CA ILE A 126 -1.30 11.22 0.82
C ILE A 126 -0.65 12.28 1.72
N ILE A 127 0.64 12.55 1.51
CA ILE A 127 1.44 13.58 2.18
C ILE A 127 2.28 14.36 1.17
#